data_AF-A0A7C1GWF2-F1
#
_entry.id   AF-A0A7C1GWF2-F1
#
_cell.length_a   1.000
_cell.length_b   1.000
_cell.length_c   1.000
_cell.angle_alpha   90.00
_cell.angle_beta   90.00
_cell.angle_gamma   90.00
#
_symmetry.space_group_name_H-M   'P 1'
#
loop_
_entity.id
_entity.type
_entity.pdbx_description
1 polymer ?
#
loop_
_entity_poly.entity_id
_entity_poly.type
_entity_poly.pdbx_seq_one_letter_code
_entity_poly.pdbx_strand_id
1 'polypeptide(L)'
;MLYPLEEKHQKQERAKGKHRGTAMFITNLKYKRQQKLSWCEYTRKEKTSAKTERFVHITDISLDKSNVWDATYYGRLRWKIENEGFNTWKNQGYNLHHKNAEKDFNAMQNYYQLLQMALLLNQLVEKLQNVMLLLKQAGRTIKSMWEDATASMLKETLHSYQLHTIGNERMQLRY
;
A
#
# COMPACT_ATOMS: atom_id res chain seq x y z
N MET A 1 32.80 13.41 -5.62
CA MET A 1 32.82 13.29 -7.10
C MET A 1 31.36 13.33 -7.55
N LEU A 2 30.87 14.50 -8.01
CA LEU A 2 29.56 14.60 -8.64
C LEU A 2 29.68 13.94 -10.02
N TYR A 3 28.95 12.86 -10.27
CA TYR A 3 28.84 12.29 -11.60
C TYR A 3 28.15 13.32 -12.49
N PRO A 4 28.79 13.84 -13.56
CA PRO A 4 28.11 14.70 -14.50
C PRO A 4 27.02 13.86 -15.18
N LEU A 5 25.76 14.22 -14.94
CA LEU A 5 24.62 13.64 -15.63
C LEU A 5 24.76 13.99 -17.13
N GLU A 6 25.09 13.01 -17.96
CA GLU A 6 24.94 13.15 -19.41
C GLU A 6 23.44 13.12 -19.74
N GLU A 7 22.78 14.27 -19.57
CA GLU A 7 21.33 14.43 -19.55
C GLU A 7 20.61 13.81 -20.77
N LYS A 8 21.26 13.67 -21.93
CA LYS A 8 20.60 13.14 -23.15
C LYS A 8 20.39 11.63 -23.16
N HIS A 9 21.32 10.85 -22.60
CA HIS A 9 21.22 9.37 -22.60
C HIS A 9 20.49 8.83 -21.37
N GLN A 10 20.41 9.64 -20.32
CA GLN A 10 19.94 9.27 -18.99
C GLN A 10 18.59 9.92 -18.64
N LYS A 11 17.85 10.40 -19.65
CA LYS A 11 16.57 11.08 -19.49
C LYS A 11 15.50 10.48 -20.39
N GLN A 12 14.29 10.40 -19.86
CA GLN A 12 13.06 10.14 -20.58
C GLN A 12 12.00 11.16 -20.24
N GLU A 13 11.22 11.56 -21.24
CA GLU A 13 10.06 12.42 -21.05
C GLU A 13 8.80 11.67 -21.49
N ARG A 14 7.72 11.80 -20.71
CA ARG A 14 6.40 11.31 -21.09
C ARG A 14 5.36 12.39 -20.80
N ALA A 15 4.41 12.54 -21.71
CA ALA A 15 3.21 13.33 -21.48
C ALA A 15 2.00 12.39 -21.41
N LYS A 16 1.19 12.51 -20.36
CA LYS A 16 -0.08 11.78 -20.22
C LYS A 16 -1.17 12.75 -19.76
N GLY A 17 -2.11 13.05 -20.66
CA GLY A 17 -3.18 14.02 -20.41
C GLY A 17 -2.64 15.42 -20.05
N LYS A 18 -3.00 15.91 -18.86
CA LYS A 18 -2.57 17.22 -18.33
C LYS A 18 -1.20 17.22 -17.65
N HIS A 19 -0.51 16.08 -17.59
CA HIS A 19 0.78 15.96 -16.89
C HIS A 19 1.93 15.73 -17.87
N ARG A 20 3.04 16.45 -17.64
CA ARG A 20 4.33 16.18 -18.24
C ARG A 20 5.27 15.66 -17.15
N GLY A 21 5.85 14.50 -17.41
CA GLY A 21 6.78 13.84 -16.51
C GLY A 21 8.15 13.73 -17.14
N THR A 22 9.19 13.92 -16.33
CA THR A 22 10.58 13.67 -16.71
C THR A 22 11.16 12.66 -15.74
N ALA A 23 11.73 11.59 -16.27
CA ALA A 23 12.47 10.60 -15.51
C ALA A 23 13.96 10.69 -15.88
N MET A 24 14.83 10.83 -14.89
CA MET A 24 16.28 10.79 -15.05
C MET A 24 16.86 9.61 -14.26
N PHE A 25 17.97 9.05 -14.72
CA PHE A 25 18.61 7.93 -14.04
C PHE A 25 20.11 7.89 -14.23
N ILE A 26 20.85 7.44 -13.22
CA ILE A 26 22.25 7.07 -13.31
C ILE A 26 22.34 5.61 -12.91
N THR A 27 23.04 4.79 -13.69
CA THR A 27 23.29 3.38 -13.36
C THR A 27 24.76 3.14 -13.04
N ASN A 28 25.09 1.98 -12.45
CA ASN A 28 26.45 1.56 -12.12
C ASN A 28 27.21 2.48 -11.15
N LEU A 29 26.50 3.17 -10.25
CA LEU A 29 27.11 3.92 -9.16
C LEU A 29 27.81 2.93 -8.23
N LYS A 30 29.14 3.05 -8.12
CA LYS A 30 29.92 2.23 -7.20
C LYS A 30 29.68 2.71 -5.77
N TYR A 31 29.12 1.83 -4.94
CA TYR A 31 28.94 2.05 -3.51
C TYR A 31 29.62 0.93 -2.72
N LYS A 32 30.46 1.30 -1.74
CA LYS A 32 31.36 0.38 -1.04
C LYS A 32 32.17 -0.48 -2.02
N ARG A 33 32.74 -1.60 -1.56
CA ARG A 33 33.71 -2.39 -2.33
C ARG A 33 33.16 -3.01 -3.62
N GLN A 34 31.85 -3.28 -3.74
CA GLN A 34 31.30 -4.00 -4.92
C GLN A 34 29.82 -3.74 -5.27
N GLN A 35 29.07 -2.93 -4.51
CA GLN A 35 27.63 -2.75 -4.82
C GLN A 35 27.46 -1.74 -5.95
N LYS A 36 26.75 -2.15 -7.00
CA LYS A 36 26.31 -1.27 -8.08
C LYS A 36 24.90 -0.79 -7.73
N LEU A 37 24.78 0.51 -7.56
CA LEU A 37 23.51 1.16 -7.34
C LEU A 37 23.11 1.97 -8.57
N SER A 38 21.83 2.19 -8.70
CA SER A 38 21.24 3.13 -9.63
C SER A 38 20.49 4.20 -8.85
N TRP A 39 20.61 5.42 -9.33
CA TRP A 39 19.84 6.56 -8.86
C TRP A 39 18.78 6.88 -9.91
N CYS A 40 17.58 7.25 -9.48
CA CYS A 40 16.60 7.84 -10.39
C CYS A 40 15.81 8.96 -9.75
N GLU A 41 15.42 9.89 -10.61
CA GLU A 41 14.57 11.01 -10.26
C GLU A 41 13.39 11.09 -11.21
N TYR A 42 12.21 11.33 -10.65
CA TYR A 42 11.01 11.61 -11.39
C TYR A 42 10.45 12.98 -10.99
N THR A 43 10.24 13.84 -11.98
CA THR A 43 9.52 15.10 -11.81
C THR A 43 8.21 15.07 -12.57
N ARG A 44 7.14 15.56 -11.94
CA ARG A 44 5.82 15.70 -12.54
C ARG A 44 5.39 17.17 -12.48
N LYS A 45 5.03 17.72 -13.63
CA LYS A 45 4.42 19.04 -13.76
C LYS A 45 3.02 18.88 -14.34
N GLU A 46 2.05 19.53 -13.72
CA GLU A 46 0.74 19.72 -14.31
C GLU A 46 0.74 20.98 -15.18
N LYS A 47 0.14 20.93 -16.38
CA LYS A 47 0.18 22.02 -17.34
C LYS A 47 -0.38 23.35 -16.81
N THR A 48 -1.29 23.29 -15.83
CA THR A 48 -2.02 24.45 -15.28
C THR A 48 -1.55 24.85 -13.89
N SER A 49 -0.62 24.12 -13.27
CA SER A 49 -0.16 24.38 -11.90
C SER A 49 1.33 24.69 -11.87
N ALA A 50 1.72 25.67 -11.06
CA ALA A 50 3.12 25.98 -10.80
C ALA A 50 3.82 24.91 -9.94
N LYS A 51 3.05 24.02 -9.29
CA LYS A 51 3.60 23.03 -8.37
C LYS A 51 4.24 21.88 -9.15
N THR A 52 5.52 21.65 -8.89
CA THR A 52 6.28 20.50 -9.43
C THR A 52 6.46 19.47 -8.33
N GLU A 53 6.02 18.24 -8.57
CA GLU A 53 6.32 17.13 -7.67
C GLU A 53 7.65 16.51 -8.07
N ARG A 54 8.49 16.17 -7.08
CA ARG A 54 9.81 15.55 -7.29
C ARG A 54 9.95 14.34 -6.38
N PHE A 55 10.37 13.23 -6.98
CA PHE A 55 10.62 11.96 -6.29
C PHE A 55 12.00 11.46 -6.67
N VAL A 56 12.78 11.03 -5.68
CA VAL A 56 14.16 10.58 -5.86
C VAL A 56 14.35 9.25 -5.16
N HIS A 57 14.97 8.29 -5.84
CA HIS A 57 15.15 6.92 -5.37
C HIS A 57 16.56 6.41 -5.64
N ILE A 58 17.01 5.48 -4.81
CA ILE A 58 18.22 4.67 -5.03
C ILE A 58 17.78 3.21 -5.01
N THR A 59 18.28 2.42 -5.94
CA THR A 59 17.95 0.99 -6.10
C THR A 59 19.18 0.22 -6.57
N ASP A 60 19.25 -1.08 -6.28
CA ASP A 60 20.21 -2.02 -6.85
C ASP A 60 19.80 -2.55 -8.24
N ILE A 61 18.60 -2.21 -8.71
CA ILE A 61 18.12 -2.52 -10.05
C ILE A 61 18.92 -1.67 -11.07
N SER A 62 19.46 -2.32 -12.11
CA SER A 62 20.11 -1.60 -13.21
C SER A 62 19.06 -0.84 -14.03
N LEU A 63 19.24 0.48 -14.16
CA LEU A 63 18.28 1.35 -14.85
C LEU A 63 18.70 1.66 -16.28
N ASP A 64 17.71 1.69 -17.16
CA ASP A 64 17.80 2.14 -18.53
C ASP A 64 16.52 2.86 -18.97
N LYS A 65 16.49 3.26 -20.25
CA LYS A 65 15.34 3.92 -20.87
C LYS A 65 14.08 3.05 -20.88
N SER A 66 14.19 1.73 -20.92
CA SER A 66 13.03 0.83 -20.97
C SER A 66 12.34 0.71 -19.60
N ASN A 67 13.10 0.72 -18.50
CA ASN A 67 12.57 0.39 -17.17
C ASN A 67 12.49 1.56 -16.17
N VAL A 68 13.11 2.72 -16.43
CA VAL A 68 13.14 3.85 -15.48
C VAL A 68 11.73 4.34 -15.09
N TRP A 69 10.77 4.23 -15.99
CA TRP A 69 9.38 4.61 -15.70
C TRP A 69 8.72 3.70 -14.68
N ASP A 70 8.96 2.40 -14.79
CA ASP A 70 8.42 1.42 -13.87
C ASP A 70 9.11 1.54 -12.52
N ALA A 71 10.44 1.66 -12.50
CA ALA A 71 11.21 1.89 -11.28
C ALA A 71 10.71 3.13 -10.50
N THR A 72 10.52 4.26 -11.20
CA THR A 72 9.98 5.48 -10.56
C THR A 72 8.51 5.34 -10.19
N TYR A 73 7.69 4.60 -10.94
CA TYR A 73 6.30 4.31 -10.59
C TYR A 73 6.22 3.50 -9.29
N TYR A 74 6.96 2.40 -9.19
CA TYR A 74 7.00 1.56 -8.01
C TYR A 74 7.60 2.30 -6.80
N GLY A 75 8.62 3.13 -7.01
CA GLY A 75 9.16 4.01 -5.96
C GLY A 75 8.12 4.96 -5.36
N ARG A 76 7.16 5.43 -6.16
CA ARG A 76 6.02 6.23 -5.67
C ARG A 76 4.96 5.43 -4.93
N LEU A 77 4.92 4.11 -5.05
CA LEU A 77 4.00 3.30 -4.25
C LEU A 77 4.31 3.42 -2.75
N ARG A 78 5.56 3.74 -2.35
CA ARG A 78 5.88 4.06 -0.95
C ARG A 78 5.04 5.23 -0.43
N TRP A 79 4.90 6.29 -1.23
CA TRP A 79 4.06 7.45 -0.91
C TRP A 79 2.59 7.04 -0.81
N LYS A 80 2.14 6.11 -1.67
CA LYS A 80 0.78 5.58 -1.64
C LYS A 80 0.51 4.77 -0.37
N ILE A 81 1.43 3.90 0.03
CA ILE A 81 1.38 3.17 1.31
C ILE A 81 1.28 4.17 2.47
N GLU A 82 2.05 5.26 2.39
CA GLU A 82 2.10 6.24 3.47
C GLU A 82 0.80 7.06 3.58
N ASN A 83 0.29 7.57 2.46
CA ASN A 83 -0.86 8.47 2.48
C ASN A 83 -2.22 7.80 2.40
N GLU A 84 -2.32 6.63 1.78
CA GLU A 84 -3.56 5.87 1.76
C GLU A 84 -3.56 4.86 2.90
N GLY A 85 -2.54 3.99 2.95
CA GLY A 85 -2.44 2.91 3.94
C GLY A 85 -2.41 3.42 5.38
N PHE A 86 -1.42 4.23 5.77
CA PHE A 86 -1.37 4.73 7.16
C PHE A 86 -2.56 5.63 7.50
N ASN A 87 -3.09 6.39 6.55
CA ASN A 87 -4.28 7.20 6.80
C ASN A 87 -5.49 6.34 7.14
N THR A 88 -5.69 5.21 6.45
CA THR A 88 -6.72 4.23 6.80
C THR A 88 -6.53 3.70 8.21
N TRP A 89 -5.30 3.35 8.61
CA TRP A 89 -5.01 2.81 9.94
C TRP A 89 -5.31 3.83 11.04
N LYS A 90 -5.05 5.09 10.74
CA LYS A 90 -5.13 6.19 11.69
C LYS A 90 -6.54 6.74 11.83
N ASN A 91 -7.23 6.95 10.72
CA ASN A 91 -8.40 7.82 10.64
C ASN A 91 -9.68 7.11 10.13
N GLN A 92 -9.61 5.86 9.67
CA GLN A 92 -10.76 5.15 9.08
C GLN A 92 -11.26 3.99 9.96
N GLY A 93 -11.34 4.21 11.28
CA GLY A 93 -12.01 3.30 12.22
C GLY A 93 -11.10 2.30 12.94
N TYR A 94 -9.86 2.12 12.49
CA TYR A 94 -8.86 1.28 13.20
C TYR A 94 -8.17 2.00 14.35
N ASN A 95 -8.25 3.34 14.38
CA ASN A 95 -7.81 4.20 15.48
C ASN A 95 -6.41 3.90 16.01
N LEU A 96 -5.45 3.58 15.12
CA LEU A 96 -4.07 3.29 15.50
C LEU A 96 -3.39 4.42 16.28
N HIS A 97 -3.91 5.65 16.19
CA HIS A 97 -3.45 6.77 17.01
C HIS A 97 -3.75 6.65 18.50
N HIS A 98 -4.70 5.82 18.91
CA HIS A 98 -5.00 5.62 20.32
C HIS A 98 -4.01 4.64 20.95
N LYS A 99 -3.47 5.05 22.09
CA LYS A 99 -2.49 4.29 22.85
C LYS A 99 -3.17 3.19 23.66
N ASN A 100 -3.57 2.12 22.98
CA ASN A 100 -4.12 0.93 23.64
C ASN A 100 -3.01 0.14 24.33
N ALA A 101 -3.32 -0.49 25.46
CA ALA A 101 -2.37 -1.27 26.27
C ALA A 101 -1.10 -0.49 26.70
N GLU A 102 -1.25 0.80 27.02
CA GLU A 102 -0.15 1.73 27.35
C GLU A 102 0.84 1.26 28.42
N LYS A 103 0.37 0.49 29.41
CA LYS A 103 1.15 0.13 30.59
C LYS A 103 2.00 -1.14 30.43
N ASP A 104 1.81 -1.89 29.36
CA ASP A 104 2.50 -3.16 29.12
C ASP A 104 2.96 -3.24 27.67
N PHE A 105 4.28 -3.35 27.49
CA PHE A 105 4.91 -3.39 26.17
C PHE A 105 4.50 -4.62 25.36
N ASN A 106 4.39 -5.79 25.98
CA ASN A 106 3.99 -7.02 25.29
C ASN A 106 2.52 -6.92 24.86
N ALA A 107 1.66 -6.39 25.74
CA ALA A 107 0.26 -6.17 25.40
C ALA A 107 0.10 -5.17 24.25
N MET A 108 0.91 -4.10 24.23
CA MET A 108 0.95 -3.14 23.11
C MET A 108 1.42 -3.80 21.81
N GLN A 109 2.46 -4.65 21.86
CA GLN A 109 2.94 -5.38 20.68
C GLN A 109 1.87 -6.33 20.13
N ASN A 110 1.23 -7.11 21.01
CA ASN A 110 0.16 -8.03 20.63
C ASN A 110 -1.03 -7.29 20.02
N TYR A 111 -1.45 -6.19 20.63
CA TYR A 111 -2.52 -5.35 20.10
C TYR A 111 -2.19 -4.82 18.69
N TYR A 112 -0.97 -4.32 18.51
CA TYR A 112 -0.52 -3.80 17.22
C TYR A 112 -0.51 -4.89 16.13
N GLN A 113 -0.02 -6.09 16.45
CA GLN A 113 -0.02 -7.23 15.53
C GLN A 113 -1.45 -7.66 15.15
N LEU A 114 -2.35 -7.76 16.14
CA LEU A 114 -3.76 -8.10 15.89
C LEU A 114 -4.44 -7.05 15.01
N LEU A 115 -4.15 -5.76 15.21
CA LEU A 115 -4.68 -4.70 14.37
C LEU A 115 -4.18 -4.81 12.93
N GLN A 116 -2.89 -5.13 12.72
CA GLN A 116 -2.33 -5.35 11.39
C GLN A 116 -2.98 -6.55 10.69
N MET A 117 -3.20 -7.66 11.41
CA MET A 117 -3.87 -8.84 10.88
C MET A 117 -5.32 -8.53 10.49
N ALA A 118 -6.07 -7.84 11.35
CA ALA A 118 -7.45 -7.44 11.09
C ALA A 118 -7.54 -6.55 9.85
N LEU A 119 -6.66 -5.56 9.73
CA LEU A 119 -6.60 -4.71 8.56
C LEU A 119 -6.27 -5.50 7.28
N LEU A 120 -5.29 -6.41 7.31
CA LEU A 120 -4.93 -7.22 6.16
C LEU A 120 -6.14 -8.04 5.68
N LEU A 121 -6.84 -8.68 6.61
CA LEU A 121 -8.07 -9.42 6.31
C LEU A 121 -9.14 -8.52 5.69
N ASN A 122 -9.35 -7.33 6.24
CA ASN A 122 -10.34 -6.39 5.71
C ASN A 122 -9.99 -5.94 4.30
N GLN A 123 -8.72 -5.62 4.04
CA GLN A 123 -8.26 -5.29 2.68
C GLN A 123 -8.43 -6.45 1.71
N LEU A 124 -8.20 -7.69 2.14
CA LEU A 124 -8.46 -8.86 1.29
C LEU A 124 -9.95 -8.99 0.98
N VAL A 125 -10.82 -8.90 1.98
CA VAL A 125 -12.29 -8.99 1.82
C VAL A 125 -12.82 -7.90 0.89
N GLU A 126 -12.34 -6.65 1.02
CA GLU A 126 -12.70 -5.53 0.13
C GLU A 126 -12.29 -5.77 -1.33
N LYS A 127 -11.31 -6.64 -1.59
CA LYS A 127 -10.87 -7.01 -2.94
C LYS A 127 -11.52 -8.27 -3.49
N LEU A 128 -12.23 -9.05 -2.66
CA LEU A 128 -12.96 -10.22 -3.12
C LEU A 128 -14.14 -9.80 -4.00
N GLN A 129 -14.07 -10.13 -5.29
CA GLN A 129 -15.09 -9.75 -6.27
C GLN A 129 -16.48 -10.29 -5.90
N ASN A 130 -16.54 -11.54 -5.41
CA ASN A 130 -17.79 -12.18 -5.02
C ASN A 130 -18.46 -11.45 -3.85
N VAL A 131 -17.69 -11.02 -2.85
CA VAL A 131 -18.23 -10.25 -1.72
C VAL A 131 -18.83 -8.95 -2.23
N MET A 132 -18.09 -8.20 -3.05
CA MET A 132 -18.58 -6.94 -3.61
C MET A 132 -19.83 -7.10 -4.47
N LEU A 133 -19.90 -8.18 -5.26
CA LEU A 133 -21.06 -8.52 -6.07
C LEU A 133 -22.29 -8.81 -5.20
N LEU A 134 -22.13 -9.68 -4.19
CA LEU A 134 -23.21 -10.07 -3.26
C LEU A 134 -23.71 -8.87 -2.46
N LEU A 135 -22.82 -8.01 -1.98
CA LEU A 135 -23.18 -6.77 -1.30
C LEU A 135 -24.04 -5.87 -2.18
N LYS A 136 -23.65 -5.72 -3.46
CA LYS A 136 -24.41 -4.92 -4.41
C LYS A 136 -25.80 -5.51 -4.67
N GLN A 137 -25.91 -6.83 -4.82
CA GLN A 137 -27.19 -7.53 -4.99
C GLN A 137 -28.09 -7.36 -3.76
N ALA A 138 -27.51 -7.39 -2.56
CA ALA A 138 -28.23 -7.17 -1.30
C ALA A 138 -28.55 -5.69 -1.02
N GLY A 139 -28.09 -4.75 -1.86
CA GLY A 139 -28.22 -3.31 -1.60
C GLY A 139 -27.47 -2.83 -0.35
N ARG A 140 -26.42 -3.55 0.06
CA ARG A 140 -25.64 -3.30 1.27
C ARG A 140 -24.29 -2.67 0.93
N THR A 141 -23.70 -1.99 1.91
CA THR A 141 -22.32 -1.50 1.86
C THR A 141 -21.42 -2.38 2.74
N ILE A 142 -20.11 -2.37 2.47
CA ILE A 142 -19.11 -3.05 3.32
C ILE A 142 -19.22 -2.55 4.77
N LYS A 143 -19.39 -1.23 4.94
CA LYS A 143 -19.56 -0.60 6.26
C LYS A 143 -20.76 -1.17 7.02
N SER A 144 -21.93 -1.23 6.39
CA SER A 144 -23.14 -1.79 7.02
C SER A 144 -22.93 -3.25 7.44
N MET A 145 -22.20 -4.04 6.66
CA MET A 145 -21.91 -5.42 7.03
C MET A 145 -20.92 -5.55 8.19
N TRP A 146 -19.96 -4.64 8.30
CA TRP A 146 -19.08 -4.58 9.46
C TRP A 146 -19.82 -4.19 10.73
N GLU A 147 -20.76 -3.25 10.64
CA GLU A 147 -21.61 -2.86 11.76
C GLU A 147 -22.46 -4.03 12.25
N ASP A 148 -23.08 -4.77 11.31
CA ASP A 148 -23.83 -6.00 11.61
C ASP A 148 -22.93 -7.08 12.25
N ALA A 149 -21.77 -7.36 11.64
CA ALA A 149 -20.85 -8.38 12.14
C ALA A 149 -20.33 -8.05 13.54
N THR A 150 -19.98 -6.78 13.79
CA THR A 150 -19.53 -6.31 15.10
C THR A 150 -20.66 -6.42 16.12
N ALA A 151 -21.89 -6.05 15.73
CA ALA A 151 -23.05 -6.19 16.60
C ALA A 151 -23.34 -7.65 16.96
N SER A 152 -23.25 -8.58 16.00
CA SER A 152 -23.36 -10.02 16.24
C SER A 152 -22.26 -10.51 17.18
N MET A 153 -21.00 -10.15 16.96
CA MET A 153 -19.90 -10.54 17.85
C MET A 153 -20.06 -10.07 19.30
N LEU A 154 -20.74 -8.93 19.52
CA LEU A 154 -21.00 -8.40 20.86
C LEU A 154 -22.23 -9.00 21.53
N LYS A 155 -23.20 -9.49 20.76
CA LYS A 155 -24.53 -9.87 21.26
C LYS A 155 -24.81 -11.36 21.22
N GLU A 156 -24.20 -12.08 20.28
CA GLU A 156 -24.44 -13.49 20.06
C GLU A 156 -23.50 -14.34 20.92
N THR A 157 -24.02 -15.47 21.40
CA THR A 157 -23.22 -16.47 22.11
C THR A 157 -22.91 -17.61 21.16
N LEU A 158 -21.63 -17.93 21.01
CA LEU A 158 -21.18 -19.05 20.19
C LEU A 158 -21.21 -20.34 21.01
N HIS A 159 -22.00 -21.31 20.58
CA HIS A 159 -21.98 -22.64 21.18
C HIS A 159 -20.88 -23.51 20.56
N SER A 160 -20.16 -24.26 21.39
CA SER A 160 -19.02 -25.09 20.97
C SER A 160 -19.36 -26.09 19.85
N TYR A 161 -20.57 -26.64 19.82
CA TYR A 161 -20.99 -27.58 18.78
C TYR A 161 -21.03 -26.93 17.38
N GLN A 162 -21.40 -25.65 17.28
CA GLN A 162 -21.47 -24.93 15.99
C GLN A 162 -20.08 -24.74 15.39
N LEU A 163 -19.09 -24.46 16.24
CA LEU A 163 -17.69 -24.32 15.84
C LEU A 163 -17.12 -25.63 15.29
N HIS A 164 -17.49 -26.77 15.90
CA HIS A 164 -17.06 -28.08 15.41
C HIS A 164 -17.63 -28.39 14.03
N THR A 165 -18.89 -28.04 13.77
CA THR A 165 -19.51 -28.24 12.45
C THR A 165 -18.81 -27.41 11.37
N ILE A 166 -18.58 -26.12 11.63
CA ILE A 166 -17.92 -25.21 10.68
C ILE A 166 -16.45 -25.63 10.45
N GLY A 167 -15.74 -26.05 11.51
CA GLY A 167 -14.35 -26.49 11.42
C GLY A 167 -14.14 -27.74 10.55
N ASN A 168 -15.18 -28.56 10.37
CA ASN A 168 -15.16 -29.74 9.51
C ASN A 168 -15.48 -29.42 8.04
N GLU A 169 -16.01 -28.23 7.75
CA GLU A 169 -16.29 -27.79 6.38
C GLU A 169 -15.08 -27.07 5.78
N ARG A 170 -14.51 -27.64 4.72
CA ARG A 170 -13.42 -26.99 3.98
C ARG A 170 -14.00 -25.87 3.10
N MET A 171 -13.75 -24.62 3.48
CA MET A 171 -14.09 -23.46 2.66
C MET A 171 -12.86 -22.96 1.89
N GLN A 172 -12.93 -22.95 0.56
CA GLN A 172 -11.92 -22.31 -0.28
C GLN A 172 -12.36 -20.88 -0.62
N LEU A 173 -11.64 -19.88 -0.10
CA LEU A 173 -11.83 -18.49 -0.51
C LEU A 173 -10.96 -18.24 -1.76
N ARG A 174 -11.59 -17.82 -2.86
CA ARG A 174 -10.91 -17.46 -4.11
C ARG A 174 -10.94 -15.94 -4.28
N TYR A 175 -9.78 -15.36 -4.57
CA TYR A 175 -9.57 -13.92 -4.77
C TYR A 175 -9.47 -13.56 -6.25
#